data_AF-A0A655A9M9-F1
#
_entry.id   AF-A0A655A9M9-F1
#
_cell.length_a   1.000
_cell.length_b   1.000
_cell.length_c   1.000
_cell.angle_alpha   90.00
_cell.angle_beta   90.00
_cell.angle_gamma   90.00
#
_symmetry.space_group_name_H-M   'P 1'
#
loop_
_entity.id
_entity.type
_entity.pdbx_description
1 polymer ?
#
loop_
_entity_poly.entity_id
_entity_poly.type
_entity_poly.pdbx_seq_one_letter_code
_entity_poly.pdbx_strand_id
1 'polypeptide(L)'
;MFTSFTGSTPGAFDSYDDYVQHSVLGLPALNSIPLRVDCGTSDRFYFATRQFVNQLHQPPAGSFSPGGHDASYWREQLPGELAWMAS
;
A
#
# COMPACT_ATOMS: atom_id res chain seq x y z
N MET A 1 0.32 -3.07 5.45
CA MET A 1 0.23 -1.70 6.00
C MET A 1 -0.59 -1.72 7.28
N PHE A 2 -0.25 -0.90 8.28
CA PHE A 2 -0.98 -0.84 9.57
C PHE A 2 -1.54 0.55 9.83
N THR A 3 -2.78 0.63 10.34
CA THR A 3 -3.49 1.89 10.64
C THR A 3 -3.27 2.39 12.06
N SER A 4 -2.56 1.61 12.89
CA SER A 4 -2.13 2.00 14.24
C SER A 4 -0.92 1.15 14.67
N PHE A 5 -0.13 1.66 15.61
CA PHE A 5 0.97 0.91 16.23
C PHE A 5 0.47 -0.32 17.01
N THR A 6 -0.57 -0.16 17.84
CA THR A 6 -1.11 -1.25 18.66
C THR A 6 -1.82 -2.34 17.86
N GLY A 7 -2.32 -2.01 16.66
CA GLY A 7 -2.87 -2.98 15.71
C GLY A 7 -1.83 -3.65 14.81
N SER A 8 -0.55 -3.29 14.95
CA SER A 8 0.52 -3.89 14.16
C SER A 8 0.90 -5.27 14.67
N THR A 9 1.40 -6.12 13.77
CA THR A 9 1.99 -7.41 14.17
C THR A 9 3.22 -7.14 15.03
N PRO A 10 3.43 -7.84 16.16
CA PRO A 10 4.63 -7.65 16.97
C PRO A 10 5.91 -7.75 16.14
N GLY A 11 6.80 -6.77 16.32
CA GLY A 11 8.05 -6.66 15.54
C GLY A 11 7.89 -6.04 14.15
N ALA A 12 6.71 -5.57 13.77
CA ALA A 12 6.54 -4.77 12.56
C ALA A 12 7.16 -3.37 12.67
N PHE A 13 7.26 -2.85 13.89
CA PHE A 13 7.92 -1.58 14.24
C PHE A 13 8.67 -1.77 15.55
N ASP A 14 9.82 -1.11 15.68
CA ASP A 14 10.68 -1.20 16.87
C ASP A 14 10.11 -0.42 18.06
N SER A 15 9.31 0.62 17.78
CA SER A 15 8.66 1.46 18.79
C SER A 15 7.48 2.23 18.19
N TYR A 16 6.75 2.98 19.04
CA TYR A 16 5.74 3.92 18.56
C TYR A 16 6.36 5.03 17.69
N ASP A 17 7.54 5.52 18.06
CA ASP A 17 8.23 6.56 17.30
C ASP A 17 8.66 6.04 15.92
N ASP A 18 9.13 4.79 15.86
CA ASP A 18 9.44 4.08 14.60
C ASP A 18 8.19 3.95 13.70
N TYR A 19 7.04 3.60 14.29
CA TYR A 19 5.75 3.59 13.58
C TYR A 19 5.39 4.96 13.01
N VAL A 20 5.50 6.03 13.81
CA VAL A 20 5.17 7.39 13.38
C VAL A 20 6.10 7.86 12.27
N GLN A 21 7.40 7.58 12.40
CA GLN A 21 8.42 7.98 11.43
C GLN A 21 8.26 7.29 10.07
N HIS A 22 7.78 6.03 10.06
CA HIS A 22 7.70 5.21 8.85
C HIS A 22 6.28 4.95 8.34
N SER A 23 5.26 5.58 8.94
CA SER A 23 3.89 5.52 8.43
C SER A 23 3.77 6.32 7.12
N VAL A 24 3.10 5.72 6.13
CA VAL A 24 2.75 6.39 4.86
C VAL A 24 1.37 7.06 4.90
N LEU A 25 0.63 6.92 6.00
CA LEU A 25 -0.63 7.64 6.19
C LEU A 25 -0.38 9.12 6.41
N GLY A 26 -1.11 9.97 5.70
CA GLY A 26 -1.02 11.42 5.83
C GLY A 26 0.29 12.05 5.37
N LEU A 27 1.16 11.33 4.65
CA LEU A 27 2.46 11.83 4.21
C LEU A 27 2.30 12.75 2.97
N PRO A 28 2.46 14.09 3.09
CA PRO A 28 2.09 15.01 2.01
C PRO A 28 2.95 14.87 0.74
N ALA A 29 4.20 14.41 0.91
CA ALA A 29 5.11 14.19 -0.21
C ALA A 29 4.57 13.18 -1.24
N LEU A 30 3.75 12.22 -0.80
CA LEU A 30 3.15 11.21 -1.67
C LEU A 30 2.10 11.78 -2.63
N ASN A 31 1.58 12.99 -2.36
CA ASN A 31 0.69 13.69 -3.29
C ASN A 31 1.42 14.39 -4.44
N SER A 32 2.76 14.42 -4.43
CA SER A 32 3.59 15.17 -5.38
C SER A 32 4.35 14.27 -6.36
N ILE A 33 4.14 12.95 -6.29
CA ILE A 33 4.82 11.97 -7.15
C ILE A 33 3.78 11.03 -7.77
N PRO A 34 4.07 10.45 -8.95
CA PRO A 34 3.24 9.38 -9.49
C PRO A 34 3.30 8.17 -8.56
N LEU A 35 2.13 7.61 -8.25
CA LEU A 35 2.00 6.43 -7.40
C LEU A 35 1.29 5.32 -8.16
N ARG A 36 1.69 4.10 -7.87
CA ARG A 36 0.98 2.89 -8.23
C ARG A 36 0.75 2.05 -6.98
N VAL A 37 -0.48 1.55 -6.83
CA VAL A 37 -0.89 0.74 -5.69
C VAL A 37 -1.72 -0.44 -6.19
N ASP A 38 -1.19 -1.64 -5.99
CA ASP A 38 -1.89 -2.89 -6.26
C ASP A 38 -2.12 -3.63 -4.94
N CYS A 39 -3.35 -4.11 -4.69
CA CYS A 39 -3.65 -4.89 -3.51
C CYS A 39 -4.81 -5.87 -3.73
N GLY A 40 -4.58 -7.13 -3.35
CA GLY A 40 -5.58 -8.19 -3.46
C GLY A 40 -6.79 -7.92 -2.57
N THR A 41 -8.01 -8.18 -3.06
CA THR A 41 -9.25 -7.99 -2.29
C THR A 41 -9.40 -9.00 -1.13
N SER A 42 -8.61 -10.07 -1.13
CA SER A 42 -8.52 -11.05 -0.05
C SER A 42 -7.25 -10.87 0.81
N ASP A 43 -6.43 -9.85 0.54
CA ASP A 43 -5.27 -9.52 1.36
C ASP A 43 -5.75 -8.91 2.70
N ARG A 44 -5.15 -9.35 3.81
CA ARG A 44 -5.43 -8.81 5.15
C ARG A 44 -5.24 -7.29 5.25
N PHE A 45 -4.43 -6.70 4.37
CA PHE A 45 -4.16 -5.28 4.32
C PHE A 45 -5.13 -4.48 3.44
N TYR A 46 -6.08 -5.14 2.75
CA TYR A 46 -7.00 -4.52 1.81
C TYR A 46 -7.65 -3.22 2.33
N PHE A 47 -8.20 -3.24 3.54
CA PHE A 47 -8.86 -2.07 4.12
C PHE A 47 -7.88 -0.92 4.43
N ALA A 48 -6.68 -1.23 4.92
CA ALA A 48 -5.65 -0.24 5.20
C ALA A 48 -5.16 0.41 3.88
N THR A 49 -4.96 -0.40 2.83
CA THR A 49 -4.58 0.10 1.50
C THR A 49 -5.68 0.95 0.89
N ARG A 50 -6.96 0.56 1.03
CA ARG A 50 -8.11 1.38 0.60
C ARG A 50 -8.14 2.73 1.30
N GLN A 51 -7.88 2.76 2.62
CA GLN A 51 -7.78 4.01 3.37
C GLN A 51 -6.63 4.89 2.86
N PHE A 52 -5.46 4.29 2.63
CA PHE A 52 -4.31 5.00 2.05
C PHE A 52 -4.65 5.61 0.68
N VAL A 53 -5.20 4.82 -0.24
CA VAL A 53 -5.56 5.31 -1.58
C VAL A 53 -6.58 6.44 -1.50
N ASN A 54 -7.58 6.34 -0.62
CA ASN A 54 -8.60 7.37 -0.44
C ASN A 54 -8.08 8.68 0.16
N GLN A 55 -6.90 8.69 0.78
CA GLN A 55 -6.29 9.91 1.32
C GLN A 55 -5.57 10.74 0.24
N LEU A 56 -5.22 10.11 -0.89
CA LEU A 56 -4.41 10.73 -1.94
C LEU A 56 -5.22 11.77 -2.72
N HIS A 57 -4.57 12.84 -3.15
CA HIS A 57 -5.20 13.88 -3.96
C HIS A 57 -5.57 13.40 -5.36
N GLN A 58 -4.76 12.48 -5.92
CA GLN A 58 -4.99 11.87 -7.22
C GLN A 58 -5.08 10.35 -7.04
N PRO A 59 -6.00 9.68 -7.76
CA PRO A 59 -6.02 8.23 -7.78
C PRO A 59 -4.67 7.69 -8.28
N PRO A 60 -4.03 6.75 -7.56
CA PRO A 60 -2.83 6.10 -8.06
C PRO A 60 -3.17 5.17 -9.24
N ALA A 61 -2.17 4.83 -10.04
CA ALA A 61 -2.25 3.71 -10.97
C ALA A 61 -2.38 2.37 -10.19
N GLY A 62 -2.63 1.29 -10.93
CA GLY A 62 -2.84 -0.04 -10.34
C GLY A 62 -4.31 -0.30 -10.01
N SER A 63 -4.58 -1.38 -9.27
CA SER A 63 -5.95 -1.77 -8.97
C SER A 63 -6.10 -2.63 -7.71
N PHE A 64 -7.34 -2.73 -7.26
CA PHE A 64 -7.78 -3.78 -6.34
C PHE A 64 -8.42 -4.90 -7.15
N SER A 65 -7.84 -6.10 -7.09
CA SER A 65 -8.30 -7.27 -7.85
C SER A 65 -8.31 -8.52 -6.98
N PRO A 66 -8.97 -9.62 -7.39
CA PRO A 66 -8.94 -10.88 -6.63
C PRO A 66 -7.50 -11.34 -6.35
N GLY A 67 -7.23 -11.77 -5.12
CA GLY A 67 -5.90 -12.24 -4.70
C GLY A 67 -5.61 -12.01 -3.22
N GLY A 68 -4.64 -12.76 -2.69
CA GLY A 68 -4.21 -12.68 -1.29
C GLY A 68 -2.83 -12.07 -1.10
N HIS A 69 -2.31 -12.18 0.12
CA HIS A 69 -0.98 -11.71 0.48
C HIS A 69 0.10 -12.74 0.07
N ASP A 70 0.24 -13.00 -1.23
CA ASP A 70 1.03 -14.12 -1.74
C ASP A 70 1.78 -13.79 -3.04
N ALA A 71 2.75 -14.65 -3.38
CA ALA A 71 3.59 -14.47 -4.55
C ALA A 71 2.87 -14.75 -5.89
N SER A 72 1.70 -15.39 -5.90
CA SER A 72 0.90 -15.53 -7.12
C SER A 72 0.32 -14.17 -7.50
N TYR A 73 -0.32 -13.48 -6.56
CA TYR A 73 -0.87 -12.16 -6.78
C TYR A 73 0.17 -11.19 -7.34
N TRP A 74 1.35 -11.12 -6.72
CA TRP A 74 2.41 -10.20 -7.16
C TRP A 74 2.96 -10.54 -8.56
N ARG A 75 3.01 -11.81 -8.94
CA ARG A 75 3.42 -12.19 -10.31
C ARG A 75 2.40 -11.73 -11.35
N GLU A 76 1.11 -11.71 -11.02
CA GLU A 76 0.06 -11.20 -11.90
C GLU A 76 0.14 -9.68 -12.08
N GLN A 77 0.56 -8.93 -11.06
CA GLN A 77 0.70 -7.46 -11.16
C GLN A 77 1.96 -7.02 -11.94
N LEU A 78 3.01 -7.83 -11.94
CA LEU A 78 4.33 -7.48 -12.48
C LEU A 78 4.30 -6.94 -13.93
N PRO A 79 3.59 -7.55 -14.90
CA PRO A 79 3.53 -7.00 -16.26
C PRO A 79 2.92 -5.60 -16.31
N GLY A 80 1.90 -5.35 -15.48
CA GLY A 80 1.26 -4.04 -15.36
C GLY A 80 2.20 -3.00 -14.76
N GLU A 81 2.96 -3.36 -13.72
CA GLU A 81 3.98 -2.51 -13.10
C GLU A 81 5.04 -2.08 -14.12
N LEU A 82 5.59 -3.03 -14.88
CA LEU A 82 6.61 -2.75 -15.91
C LEU A 82 6.08 -1.84 -17.01
N ALA A 83 4.84 -2.04 -17.45
CA ALA A 83 4.20 -1.19 -18.46
C ALA A 83 4.00 0.25 -17.96
N TRP A 84 3.66 0.41 -16.68
CA TRP A 84 3.51 1.72 -16.05
C TRP A 84 4.84 2.46 -15.89
N MET A 85 5.92 1.76 -15.51
CA MET A 85 7.24 2.40 -15.41
C MET A 85 7.82 2.82 -16.77
N ALA A 86 7.35 2.22 -17.86
CA ALA A 86 7.78 2.54 -19.22
C ALA A 86 7.01 3.70 -19.87
N SER A 87 6.01 4.27 -19.19
CA SER A 87 5.13 5.34 -19.72
C SER A 87 5.60 6.76 -19.39
#